data_AF-A0A933F977-F1
#
_entry.id   AF-A0A933F977-F1
#
_cell.length_a   1.000
_cell.length_b   1.000
_cell.length_c   1.000
_cell.angle_alpha   90.00
_cell.angle_beta   90.00
_cell.angle_gamma   90.00
#
_symmetry.space_group_name_H-M   'P 1'
#
loop_
_entity.id
_entity.type
_entity.pdbx_description
1 polymer ?
#
loop_
_entity_poly.entity_id
_entity_poly.type
_entity_poly.pdbx_seq_one_letter_code
_entity_poly.pdbx_strand_id
1 'polypeptide(L)'
;MTVSGPIPGAGDPFWTSPGGPREIAAELGPQLITNPQWPNPSIKKVALRAVRSESEIAVFVQWEDAAENTESTPGGQYTDQIALLFPLGGGGELPPITMGAEGREVNVWQWKAMW
;
A
#
# COMPACT_ATOMS: atom_id res chain seq x y z
N MET A 1 14.06 0.92 7.97
CA MET A 1 15.37 1.60 7.93
C MET A 1 15.19 3.03 8.41
N THR A 2 16.19 3.62 9.07
CA THR A 2 16.16 5.04 9.47
C THR A 2 17.12 5.83 8.59
N VAL A 3 16.71 6.99 8.11
CA VAL A 3 17.57 7.95 7.37
C VAL A 3 17.75 9.22 8.19
N SER A 4 18.92 9.86 8.07
CA SER A 4 19.28 11.05 8.85
C SER A 4 18.86 12.38 8.22
N GLY A 5 18.26 12.35 7.03
CA GLY A 5 17.86 13.53 6.26
C GLY A 5 16.49 13.36 5.62
N PRO A 6 16.13 14.19 4.62
CA PRO A 6 14.87 14.06 3.91
C PRO A 6 14.79 12.69 3.23
N ILE A 7 13.59 12.13 3.19
CA ILE A 7 13.36 10.84 2.52
C ILE A 7 13.50 11.05 0.99
N PRO A 8 14.32 10.23 0.29
CA PRO A 8 14.46 10.33 -1.15
C PRO A 8 13.15 10.12 -1.91
N GLY A 9 13.00 10.84 -3.03
CA GLY A 9 11.81 10.73 -3.89
C GLY A 9 11.65 9.32 -4.49
N ALA A 10 10.45 9.04 -5.01
CA ALA A 10 10.10 7.70 -5.52
C ALA A 10 11.00 7.20 -6.68
N GLY A 11 11.56 8.11 -7.49
CA GLY A 11 12.47 7.76 -8.58
C GLY A 11 13.94 7.57 -8.17
N ASP A 12 14.27 7.74 -6.88
CA ASP A 12 15.65 7.69 -6.42
C ASP A 12 16.18 6.23 -6.34
N PRO A 13 17.40 5.94 -6.86
CA PRO A 13 18.01 4.61 -6.77
C PRO A 13 18.17 4.08 -5.33
N PHE A 14 18.13 4.96 -4.32
CA PHE A 14 18.12 4.60 -2.91
C PHE A 14 17.18 3.43 -2.60
N TRP A 15 15.96 3.42 -3.17
CA TRP A 15 14.95 2.40 -2.91
C TRP A 15 15.32 1.00 -3.43
N THR A 16 16.14 0.90 -4.49
CA THR A 16 16.51 -0.38 -5.11
C THR A 16 17.98 -0.73 -4.93
N SER A 17 18.76 0.17 -4.31
CA SER A 17 20.19 -0.04 -4.07
C SER A 17 20.45 -1.15 -3.04
N PRO A 18 21.59 -1.87 -3.13
CA PRO A 18 21.95 -2.90 -2.15
C PRO A 18 22.04 -2.40 -0.69
N GLY A 19 22.33 -1.12 -0.48
CA GLY A 19 22.35 -0.48 0.85
C GLY A 19 21.02 0.19 1.24
N GLY A 20 20.00 0.04 0.42
CA GLY A 20 18.68 0.64 0.59
C GLY A 20 17.79 -0.10 1.59
N PRO A 21 16.53 0.33 1.69
CA PRO A 21 15.57 -0.31 2.59
C PRO A 21 15.25 -1.73 2.14
N ARG A 22 15.09 -2.62 3.13
CA ARG A 22 14.70 -4.01 2.89
C ARG A 22 13.36 -4.09 2.18
N GLU A 23 13.33 -4.88 1.11
CA GLU A 23 12.11 -5.26 0.42
C GLU A 23 11.37 -6.39 1.15
N ILE A 24 10.04 -6.25 1.21
CA ILE A 24 9.12 -7.30 1.64
C ILE A 24 8.10 -7.49 0.52
N ALA A 25 7.98 -8.74 0.07
CA ALA A 25 6.89 -9.16 -0.80
C ALA A 25 5.62 -9.40 0.04
N ALA A 26 4.51 -8.78 -0.36
CA ALA A 26 3.18 -9.08 0.18
C ALA A 26 2.33 -9.72 -0.92
N GLU A 27 1.86 -10.94 -0.65
CA GLU A 27 0.90 -11.64 -1.51
C GLU A 27 -0.51 -11.11 -1.24
N LEU A 28 -1.28 -10.87 -2.29
CA LEU A 28 -2.62 -10.32 -2.24
C LEU A 28 -3.66 -11.40 -2.57
N GLY A 29 -4.66 -11.53 -1.69
CA GLY A 29 -5.82 -12.38 -1.91
C GLY A 29 -7.02 -11.59 -2.46
N PRO A 30 -7.96 -12.25 -3.15
CA PRO A 30 -9.22 -11.63 -3.57
C PRO A 30 -10.09 -11.24 -2.36
N GLN A 31 -10.88 -10.16 -2.52
CA GLN A 31 -12.00 -9.90 -1.63
C GLN A 31 -13.17 -10.82 -2.02
N LEU A 32 -13.49 -11.79 -1.14
CA LEU A 32 -14.55 -12.78 -1.35
C LEU A 32 -15.70 -12.63 -0.33
N ILE A 33 -15.63 -11.70 0.61
CA ILE A 33 -16.63 -11.56 1.69
C ILE A 33 -17.84 -10.76 1.22
N THR A 34 -17.63 -9.70 0.46
CA THR A 34 -18.67 -8.74 0.04
C THR A 34 -18.94 -8.83 -1.45
N ASN A 35 -20.21 -8.78 -1.87
CA ASN A 35 -20.59 -8.66 -3.28
C ASN A 35 -20.46 -7.20 -3.77
N PRO A 36 -20.04 -6.96 -5.03
CA PRO A 36 -19.63 -7.94 -6.03
C PRO A 36 -18.25 -8.55 -5.73
N GLN A 37 -18.11 -9.87 -5.95
CA GLN A 37 -16.84 -10.58 -5.75
C GLN A 37 -15.97 -10.55 -7.02
N TRP A 38 -14.66 -10.49 -6.83
CA TRP A 38 -13.68 -10.62 -7.91
C TRP A 38 -12.62 -11.67 -7.53
N PRO A 39 -12.83 -12.96 -7.88
CA PRO A 39 -12.00 -14.05 -7.37
C PRO A 39 -10.61 -14.13 -8.00
N ASN A 40 -10.38 -13.52 -9.16
CA ASN A 40 -9.09 -13.55 -9.85
C ASN A 40 -8.56 -12.13 -10.09
N PRO A 41 -8.05 -11.43 -9.06
CA PRO A 41 -7.46 -10.11 -9.20
C PRO A 41 -6.24 -10.18 -10.13
N SER A 42 -6.06 -9.14 -10.94
CA SER A 42 -4.90 -8.99 -11.83
C SER A 42 -3.61 -8.84 -11.03
N ILE A 43 -3.63 -8.06 -9.96
CA ILE A 43 -2.50 -7.84 -9.06
C ILE A 43 -2.56 -8.84 -7.92
N LYS A 44 -1.53 -9.69 -7.82
CA LYS A 44 -1.44 -10.78 -6.82
C LYS A 44 -0.31 -10.57 -5.83
N LYS A 45 0.56 -9.59 -6.08
CA LYS A 45 1.75 -9.36 -5.28
C LYS A 45 2.17 -7.91 -5.38
N VAL A 46 2.64 -7.36 -4.26
CA VAL A 46 3.28 -6.05 -4.20
C VAL A 46 4.61 -6.14 -3.46
N ALA A 47 5.57 -5.33 -3.86
CA ALA A 47 6.84 -5.15 -3.15
C ALA A 47 6.76 -3.87 -2.31
N LEU A 48 7.10 -4.00 -1.03
CA LEU A 48 7.04 -2.93 -0.04
C LEU A 48 8.43 -2.65 0.52
N ARG A 49 8.76 -1.36 0.65
CA ARG A 49 9.93 -0.88 1.40
C ARG A 49 9.48 0.26 2.31
N ALA A 50 10.02 0.30 3.53
CA ALA A 50 9.64 1.31 4.50
C ALA A 50 10.87 1.99 5.12
N VAL A 51 10.81 3.32 5.15
CA VAL A 51 11.86 4.17 5.70
C VAL A 51 11.21 5.22 6.59
N ARG A 52 11.91 5.58 7.67
CA ARG A 52 11.53 6.71 8.50
C ARG A 52 12.70 7.68 8.65
N SER A 53 12.39 8.95 8.78
CA SER A 53 13.30 9.97 9.29
C SER A 53 12.91 10.31 10.74
N GLU A 54 13.42 11.42 11.27
CA GLU A 54 13.00 11.92 12.59
C GLU A 54 11.55 12.45 12.59
N SER A 55 11.05 12.93 11.45
CA SER A 55 9.76 13.60 11.32
C SER A 55 8.78 12.91 10.38
N GLU A 56 9.25 11.98 9.54
CA GLU A 56 8.45 11.39 8.47
C GLU A 56 8.59 9.88 8.40
N ILE A 57 7.59 9.24 7.82
CA ILE A 57 7.64 7.85 7.39
C ILE A 57 7.17 7.78 5.95
N ALA A 58 7.86 6.98 5.15
CA ALA A 58 7.48 6.69 3.78
C ALA A 58 7.40 5.19 3.57
N VAL A 59 6.36 4.78 2.85
CA VAL A 59 6.21 3.43 2.35
C VAL A 59 6.26 3.50 0.83
N PHE A 60 7.28 2.87 0.28
CA PHE A 60 7.47 2.72 -1.15
C PHE A 60 6.86 1.41 -1.59
N VAL A 61 5.86 1.50 -2.47
CA VAL A 61 5.08 0.37 -2.98
C VAL A 61 5.33 0.24 -4.48
N GLN A 62 5.60 -0.98 -4.92
CA GLN A 62 5.72 -1.31 -6.34
C GLN A 62 4.88 -2.55 -6.66
N TRP A 63 4.26 -2.54 -7.83
CA TRP A 63 3.57 -3.69 -8.41
C TRP A 63 3.78 -3.68 -9.93
N GLU A 64 3.70 -4.86 -10.54
CA GLU A 64 3.64 -4.96 -11.99
C GLU A 64 2.22 -4.67 -12.44
N ASP A 65 2.07 -3.70 -13.33
CA ASP A 65 0.78 -3.33 -13.89
C ASP A 65 0.78 -3.53 -15.41
N ALA A 66 -0.28 -4.15 -15.92
CA ALA A 66 -0.46 -4.38 -17.35
C ALA A 66 -1.24 -3.25 -18.03
N ALA A 67 -1.91 -2.39 -17.26
CA ALA A 67 -2.70 -1.28 -17.78
C ALA A 67 -2.46 -0.04 -16.91
N GLU A 68 -1.94 1.03 -17.51
CA GLU A 68 -1.86 2.32 -16.81
C GLU A 68 -3.27 2.91 -16.70
N ASN A 69 -3.83 2.99 -15.49
CA ASN A 69 -5.19 3.48 -15.27
C ASN A 69 -5.17 4.76 -14.43
N THR A 70 -4.96 5.89 -15.11
CA THR A 70 -4.83 7.23 -14.49
C THR A 70 -6.05 8.13 -14.72
N GLU A 71 -6.93 7.79 -15.67
CA GLU A 71 -8.12 8.56 -15.99
C GLU A 71 -9.39 7.91 -15.41
N SER A 72 -10.22 8.73 -14.76
CA SER A 72 -11.56 8.33 -14.31
C SER A 72 -12.60 8.90 -15.27
N THR A 73 -13.15 8.08 -16.17
CA THR A 73 -14.24 8.49 -17.06
C THR A 73 -15.62 8.26 -16.41
N PRO A 74 -16.57 9.21 -16.54
CA PRO A 74 -17.95 8.98 -16.12
C PRO A 74 -18.54 7.81 -16.89
N GLY A 75 -18.75 6.69 -16.22
CA GLY A 75 -19.40 5.51 -16.81
C GLY A 75 -18.56 4.23 -16.91
N GLY A 76 -17.30 4.18 -16.45
CA GLY A 76 -16.69 2.85 -16.26
C GLY A 76 -15.18 2.66 -16.21
N GLN A 77 -14.33 3.66 -15.95
CA GLN A 77 -12.91 3.40 -15.70
C GLN A 77 -12.54 3.73 -14.26
N TYR A 78 -12.03 2.72 -13.56
CA TYR A 78 -11.45 2.84 -12.24
C TYR A 78 -9.96 3.13 -12.38
N THR A 79 -9.44 3.98 -11.50
CA THR A 79 -8.02 4.30 -11.45
C THR A 79 -7.26 3.32 -10.56
N ASP A 80 -5.95 3.24 -10.78
CA ASP A 80 -5.05 2.47 -9.94
C ASP A 80 -5.04 3.02 -8.52
N GLN A 81 -5.11 2.13 -7.54
CA GLN A 81 -5.25 2.50 -6.14
C GLN A 81 -4.50 1.52 -5.25
N ILE A 82 -3.94 2.04 -4.16
CA ILE A 82 -3.38 1.23 -3.09
C ILE A 82 -3.88 1.76 -1.75
N ALA A 83 -4.14 0.84 -0.83
CA ALA A 83 -4.50 1.16 0.54
C ALA A 83 -3.57 0.40 1.51
N LEU A 84 -2.99 1.12 2.46
CA LEU A 84 -2.20 0.56 3.55
C LEU A 84 -2.96 0.75 4.86
N LEU A 85 -3.18 -0.34 5.58
CA LEU A 85 -3.93 -0.35 6.84
C LEU A 85 -2.95 -0.42 8.01
N PHE A 86 -3.08 0.52 8.94
CA PHE A 86 -2.28 0.60 10.15
C PHE A 86 -3.17 0.47 11.39
N PRO A 87 -2.96 -0.52 12.26
CA PRO A 87 -3.64 -0.59 13.54
C PRO A 87 -3.35 0.65 14.39
N LEU A 88 -4.38 1.23 15.01
CA LEU A 88 -4.21 2.38 15.92
C LEU A 88 -3.86 1.95 17.35
N GLY A 89 -4.28 0.76 17.77
CA GLY A 89 -3.93 0.19 19.06
C GLY A 89 -2.55 -0.49 19.06
N GLY A 90 -1.75 -0.27 20.09
CA GLY A 90 -0.48 -0.96 20.30
C GLY A 90 -0.61 -2.16 21.25
N GLY A 91 -0.10 -3.32 20.83
CA GLY A 91 0.16 -4.47 21.73
C GLY A 91 -1.02 -5.39 22.05
N GLY A 92 -2.21 -5.15 21.47
CA GLY A 92 -3.38 -6.04 21.57
C GLY A 92 -3.49 -7.02 20.39
N GLU A 93 -4.62 -7.71 20.30
CA GLU A 93 -4.95 -8.54 19.14
C GLU A 93 -5.05 -7.67 17.87
N LEU A 94 -4.53 -8.17 16.75
CA LEU A 94 -4.58 -7.44 15.49
C LEU A 94 -6.04 -7.18 15.07
N PRO A 95 -6.32 -6.00 14.49
CA PRO A 95 -7.63 -5.73 13.92
C PRO A 95 -7.94 -6.72 12.79
N PRO A 96 -9.23 -7.06 12.59
CA PRO A 96 -9.61 -7.93 11.48
C PRO A 96 -9.27 -7.26 10.15
N ILE A 97 -8.93 -8.10 9.16
CA ILE A 97 -8.57 -7.66 7.80
C ILE A 97 -9.73 -6.95 7.07
N THR A 98 -10.94 -7.00 7.62
CA THR A 98 -12.16 -6.33 7.14
C THR A 98 -12.22 -4.85 7.53
N MET A 99 -11.08 -4.15 7.51
CA MET A 99 -10.95 -2.74 7.93
C MET A 99 -11.19 -2.48 9.42
N GLY A 100 -10.82 -3.40 10.29
CA GLY A 100 -10.97 -3.22 11.73
C GLY A 100 -12.37 -3.54 12.26
N ALA A 101 -12.58 -3.20 13.53
CA ALA A 101 -13.84 -3.36 14.25
C ALA A 101 -13.93 -2.32 15.37
N GLU A 102 -15.06 -2.24 16.06
CA GLU A 102 -15.21 -1.42 17.28
C GLU A 102 -14.12 -1.79 18.30
N GLY A 103 -13.38 -0.77 18.79
CA GLY A 103 -12.25 -0.93 19.72
C GLY A 103 -10.98 -1.52 19.09
N ARG A 104 -10.99 -1.76 17.77
CA ARG A 104 -9.85 -2.25 16.96
C ARG A 104 -9.80 -1.48 15.66
N GLU A 105 -9.71 -0.16 15.79
CA GLU A 105 -9.70 0.78 14.68
C GLU A 105 -8.37 0.73 13.91
N VAL A 106 -8.48 1.03 12.62
CA VAL A 106 -7.34 1.15 11.72
C VAL A 106 -7.33 2.54 11.10
N ASN A 107 -6.12 3.05 10.83
CA ASN A 107 -5.91 4.15 9.91
C ASN A 107 -5.63 3.59 8.52
N VAL A 108 -6.22 4.18 7.49
CA VAL A 108 -6.03 3.75 6.10
C VAL A 108 -5.36 4.87 5.32
N TRP A 109 -4.17 4.59 4.81
CA TRP A 109 -3.51 5.47 3.85
C TRP A 109 -3.87 5.01 2.46
N GLN A 110 -4.62 5.83 1.75
CA GLN A 110 -5.08 5.53 0.41
C GLN A 110 -4.42 6.47 -0.60
N TRP A 111 -3.88 5.87 -1.65
CA TRP A 111 -3.41 6.58 -2.83
C TRP A 111 -4.26 6.18 -4.04
N LYS A 112 -4.47 7.14 -4.95
CA LYS A 112 -5.16 6.94 -6.23
C LYS A 112 -4.38 7.60 -7.35
N ALA A 113 -4.28 6.93 -8.48
CA ALA A 113 -3.79 7.49 -9.74
C ALA A 113 -4.86 8.41 -10.32
N MET A 114 -4.97 9.63 -9.82
CA MET A 114 -5.89 10.65 -10.35
C MET A 114 -5.10 11.92 -10.62
N TRP A 115 -5.31 12.52 -11.79
CA TRP A 115 -4.71 13.78 -12.21
C TRP A 115 -5.57 14.97 -11.82
#